data_AF-A0A1G0DG19-F1
#
_entry.id   AF-A0A1G0DG19-F1
#
_cell.length_a   1.000
_cell.length_b   1.000
_cell.length_c   1.000
_cell.angle_alpha   90.00
_cell.angle_beta   90.00
_cell.angle_gamma   90.00
#
_symmetry.space_group_name_H-M   'P 1'
#
loop_
_entity.id
_entity.type
_entity.pdbx_description
1 polymer ?
#
loop_
_entity_poly.entity_id
_entity_poly.type
_entity_poly.pdbx_seq_one_letter_code
_entity_poly.pdbx_strand_id
1 'polypeptide(L)'
;MRADIDRQITALYQQQTKKGAVKEFCQKYGLQTWQVRRRALKLGVVQLTKKESVWTEAEIDLLGLHYYKTPSNIARIFRHHGYPRSETAIVVKRKRLGLRLTGTDIYSARGIARIMGVECKTVTHWIARGLLHATRRGTRRTELQGGDMHQITHRAAREFIRDNVAIIDLRKIDKFWLVDLLANTKEDL
;
A
#
# COMPACT_ATOMS: atom_id res chain seq x y z
N MET A 1 19.85 -31.49 4.70
CA MET A 1 18.81 -32.03 3.79
C MET A 1 19.47 -33.17 3.04
N ARG A 2 18.86 -34.36 3.04
CA ARG A 2 19.47 -35.58 2.47
C ARG A 2 19.58 -35.45 0.93
N ALA A 3 20.64 -36.00 0.34
CA ALA A 3 20.89 -35.94 -1.11
C ALA A 3 19.75 -36.55 -1.95
N ASP A 4 19.00 -37.49 -1.36
CA ASP A 4 17.80 -38.09 -1.97
C ASP A 4 16.68 -37.07 -2.22
N ILE A 5 16.46 -36.16 -1.26
CA ILE A 5 15.43 -35.10 -1.38
C ILE A 5 15.81 -34.10 -2.49
N ASP A 6 17.10 -33.82 -2.67
CA ASP A 6 17.56 -32.89 -3.71
C ASP A 6 17.33 -33.44 -5.12
N ARG A 7 17.57 -34.75 -5.34
CA ARG A 7 17.25 -35.42 -6.61
C ARG A 7 15.76 -35.33 -6.93
N GLN A 8 14.93 -35.55 -5.91
CA GLN A 8 13.47 -35.49 -6.03
C GLN A 8 12.98 -34.06 -6.34
N ILE A 9 13.60 -33.03 -5.76
CA ILE A 9 13.32 -31.62 -6.09
C ILE A 9 13.71 -31.33 -7.54
N THR A 10 14.87 -31.79 -8.00
CA THR A 10 15.29 -31.60 -9.40
C THR A 10 14.32 -32.27 -10.37
N ALA A 11 13.94 -33.53 -10.11
CA ALA A 11 12.96 -34.25 -10.92
C ALA A 11 11.60 -33.56 -10.96
N LEU A 12 11.15 -33.03 -9.81
CA LEU A 12 9.89 -32.29 -9.70
C LEU A 12 9.85 -31.10 -10.67
N TYR A 13 10.92 -30.29 -10.73
CA TYR A 13 10.96 -29.10 -11.58
C TYR A 13 11.35 -29.36 -13.04
N GLN A 14 11.96 -30.50 -13.35
CA GLN A 14 12.28 -30.93 -14.72
C GLN A 14 11.09 -31.59 -15.44
N GLN A 15 10.24 -32.29 -14.71
CA GLN A 15 8.96 -32.77 -15.24
C GLN A 15 8.02 -31.58 -15.40
N GLN A 16 7.19 -31.58 -16.44
CA GLN A 16 6.23 -30.52 -16.72
C GLN A 16 5.26 -30.38 -15.53
N THR A 17 5.58 -29.46 -14.61
CA THR A 17 4.92 -29.38 -13.30
C THR A 17 3.45 -29.02 -13.47
N LYS A 18 2.56 -29.96 -13.16
CA LYS A 18 1.13 -29.68 -13.03
C LYS A 18 0.90 -28.67 -11.88
N LYS A 19 -0.10 -27.80 -12.04
CA LYS A 19 -0.49 -26.83 -11.01
C LYS A 19 -0.82 -27.58 -9.71
N GLY A 20 -0.01 -27.38 -8.67
CA GLY A 20 -0.19 -28.05 -7.36
C GLY A 20 0.88 -29.08 -7.00
N ALA A 21 1.72 -29.53 -7.95
CA ALA A 21 2.72 -30.57 -7.71
C ALA A 21 3.72 -30.24 -6.57
N VAL A 22 4.10 -28.97 -6.42
CA VAL A 22 4.97 -28.53 -5.30
C VAL A 22 4.26 -28.66 -3.95
N LYS A 23 2.94 -28.45 -3.89
CA LYS A 23 2.16 -28.55 -2.65
C LYS A 23 2.00 -30.01 -2.24
N GLU A 24 1.76 -30.91 -3.19
CA GLU A 24 1.73 -32.37 -2.97
C GLU A 24 3.09 -32.88 -2.49
N PHE A 25 4.18 -32.41 -3.12
CA PHE A 25 5.54 -32.72 -2.69
C PHE A 25 5.81 -32.27 -1.25
N CYS A 26 5.37 -31.06 -0.89
CA CYS A 26 5.47 -30.53 0.47
C CYS A 26 4.72 -31.41 1.48
N GLN A 27 3.51 -31.86 1.15
CA GLN A 27 2.72 -32.76 2.00
C GLN A 27 3.40 -34.13 2.17
N LYS A 28 3.91 -34.72 1.09
CA LYS A 28 4.56 -36.05 1.10
C LYS A 28 5.82 -36.10 1.97
N TYR A 29 6.63 -35.04 1.94
CA TYR A 29 7.92 -35.01 2.65
C TYR A 29 7.89 -34.16 3.94
N GLY A 30 6.72 -33.65 4.34
CA GLY A 30 6.58 -32.81 5.53
C GLY A 30 7.34 -31.49 5.46
N LEU A 31 7.52 -30.94 4.25
CA LEU A 31 8.29 -29.73 3.99
C LEU A 31 7.37 -28.54 3.74
N GLN A 32 7.87 -27.34 4.01
CA GLN A 32 7.18 -26.10 3.65
C GLN A 32 7.60 -25.66 2.24
N THR A 33 6.67 -25.04 1.51
CA THR A 33 6.88 -24.61 0.11
C THR A 33 8.10 -23.71 -0.06
N TRP A 34 8.38 -22.84 0.91
CA TRP A 34 9.55 -21.97 0.85
C TRP A 34 10.87 -22.75 0.97
N GLN A 35 10.91 -23.86 1.71
CA GLN A 35 12.12 -24.70 1.86
C GLN A 35 12.45 -25.39 0.54
N VAL A 36 11.44 -25.96 -0.12
CA VAL A 36 11.57 -26.59 -1.44
C VAL A 36 12.04 -25.57 -2.48
N ARG A 37 11.39 -24.39 -2.53
CA ARG A 37 11.75 -23.32 -3.46
C ARG A 37 13.17 -22.79 -3.21
N ARG A 38 13.55 -22.57 -1.95
CA ARG A 38 14.91 -22.13 -1.57
C ARG A 38 15.95 -23.17 -1.97
N ARG A 39 15.65 -24.46 -1.82
CA ARG A 39 16.56 -25.54 -2.23
C ARG A 39 16.66 -25.66 -3.74
N ALA A 40 15.54 -25.59 -4.46
CA ALA A 40 15.51 -25.58 -5.92
C ALA A 40 16.30 -24.43 -6.54
N LEU A 41 16.24 -23.24 -5.93
CA LEU A 41 17.09 -22.09 -6.29
C LEU A 41 18.57 -22.40 -6.07
N LYS A 42 18.95 -23.01 -4.94
CA LYS A 42 20.34 -23.39 -4.64
C LYS A 42 20.86 -24.48 -5.59
N LEU A 43 19.98 -25.37 -6.06
CA LEU A 43 20.28 -26.42 -7.03
C LEU A 43 20.27 -25.91 -8.49
N GLY A 44 19.91 -24.65 -8.73
CA GLY A 44 19.88 -24.05 -10.07
C GLY A 44 18.72 -24.50 -10.97
N VAL A 45 17.77 -25.29 -10.44
CA VAL A 45 16.64 -25.83 -11.21
C VAL A 45 15.54 -24.79 -11.42
N VAL A 46 15.52 -23.74 -10.59
CA VAL A 46 14.60 -22.60 -10.71
C VAL A 46 15.43 -21.35 -10.91
N GLN A 47 15.07 -20.55 -11.90
CA GLN A 47 15.67 -19.23 -12.11
C GLN A 47 15.05 -18.21 -11.15
N LEU A 48 15.90 -17.35 -10.57
CA LEU A 48 15.42 -16.16 -9.86
C LEU A 48 14.67 -15.28 -10.86
N THR A 49 13.48 -14.83 -10.49
CA THR A 49 12.80 -13.76 -11.22
C THR A 49 13.76 -12.57 -11.30
N LYS A 50 13.97 -12.02 -12.50
CA LYS A 50 14.81 -10.83 -12.69
C LYS A 50 14.38 -9.76 -11.68
N LYS A 51 15.34 -9.28 -10.89
CA LYS A 51 15.15 -8.14 -9.99
C LYS A 51 14.73 -6.95 -10.86
N GLU A 52 13.64 -6.29 -10.50
CA GLU A 52 13.23 -5.05 -11.19
C GLU A 52 14.38 -4.05 -11.17
N SER A 53 14.56 -3.31 -12.28
CA SER A 53 15.56 -2.26 -12.40
C SER A 53 15.39 -1.22 -11.29
N VAL A 54 16.50 -0.58 -10.88
CA VAL A 54 16.45 0.54 -9.93
C VAL A 54 15.60 1.66 -10.55
N TRP A 55 14.81 2.37 -9.73
CA TRP A 55 14.02 3.52 -10.18
C TRP A 55 14.95 4.70 -10.47
N THR A 56 14.89 5.24 -11.68
CA THR A 56 15.64 6.44 -12.05
C THR A 56 14.96 7.70 -11.52
N GLU A 57 15.68 8.82 -11.47
CA GLU A 57 15.12 10.12 -11.08
C GLU A 57 14.00 10.55 -12.04
N ALA A 58 14.22 10.40 -13.36
CA ALA A 58 13.20 10.68 -14.37
C ALA A 58 11.90 9.86 -14.17
N GLU A 59 12.01 8.59 -13.75
CA GLU A 59 10.83 7.77 -13.42
C GLU A 59 10.12 8.28 -12.16
N ILE A 60 10.87 8.78 -11.17
CA ILE A 60 10.30 9.35 -9.95
C ILE A 60 9.55 10.65 -10.26
N ASP A 61 10.13 11.52 -11.10
CA ASP A 61 9.50 12.77 -11.52
C ASP A 61 8.25 12.52 -12.35
N LEU A 62 8.31 11.59 -13.30
CA LEU A 62 7.16 11.18 -14.10
C LEU A 62 6.04 10.60 -13.23
N LEU A 63 6.39 9.81 -12.21
CA LEU A 63 5.43 9.32 -11.24
C LEU A 63 4.83 10.46 -10.40
N GLY A 64 5.64 11.45 -10.02
CA GLY A 64 5.20 12.66 -9.31
C GLY A 64 4.23 13.51 -10.12
N LEU A 65 4.43 13.63 -11.43
CA LEU A 65 3.55 14.37 -12.33
C LEU A 65 2.21 13.68 -12.58
N HIS A 66 2.16 12.34 -12.51
CA HIS A 66 0.98 11.56 -12.86
C HIS A 66 0.40 10.75 -11.71
N TYR A 67 0.82 11.01 -10.47
CA TYR A 67 0.46 10.21 -9.30
C TYR A 67 -1.06 10.09 -9.07
N TYR A 68 -1.82 11.10 -9.53
CA TYR A 68 -3.28 11.19 -9.43
C TYR A 68 -4.04 10.30 -10.42
N LYS A 69 -3.35 9.64 -11.36
CA LYS A 69 -3.99 8.71 -12.31
C LYS A 69 -4.09 7.30 -11.74
N THR A 70 -4.93 6.47 -12.34
CA THR A 70 -5.02 5.04 -12.00
C THR A 70 -3.71 4.32 -12.30
N PRO A 71 -3.30 3.29 -11.51
CA PRO A 71 -2.06 2.56 -11.75
C PRO A 71 -1.92 2.02 -13.19
N SER A 72 -3.02 1.57 -13.80
CA SER A 72 -3.03 1.10 -15.19
C SER A 72 -2.72 2.22 -16.19
N ASN A 73 -3.27 3.43 -15.98
CA ASN A 73 -2.93 4.59 -16.80
C ASN A 73 -1.50 5.05 -16.61
N ILE A 74 -0.99 5.05 -15.37
CA ILE A 74 0.42 5.36 -15.10
C ILE A 74 1.31 4.32 -15.79
N ALA A 75 0.99 3.03 -15.74
CA ALA A 75 1.76 1.98 -16.41
C ALA A 75 1.78 2.15 -17.94
N ARG A 76 0.68 2.67 -18.53
CA ARG A 76 0.62 3.01 -19.96
C ARG A 76 1.52 4.21 -20.29
N ILE A 77 1.50 5.25 -19.47
CA ILE A 77 2.38 6.42 -19.62
C ILE A 77 3.85 6.00 -19.49
N PHE A 78 4.18 5.20 -18.48
CA PHE A 78 5.52 4.67 -18.28
C PHE A 78 6.01 3.88 -19.50
N ARG A 79 5.16 2.99 -20.04
CA ARG A 79 5.47 2.25 -21.29
C ARG A 79 5.72 3.17 -22.48
N HIS A 80 4.93 4.24 -22.61
CA HIS A 80 5.12 5.23 -23.67
C HIS A 80 6.47 5.95 -23.55
N HIS A 81 6.94 6.22 -22.34
CA HIS A 81 8.26 6.79 -22.07
C HIS A 81 9.40 5.75 -22.03
N GLY A 82 9.14 4.49 -22.42
CA GLY A 82 10.15 3.43 -22.48
C GLY A 82 10.48 2.77 -21.12
N TYR A 83 9.69 3.05 -20.07
CA TYR A 83 9.88 2.48 -18.75
C TYR A 83 8.96 1.26 -18.52
N PRO A 84 9.50 0.03 -18.38
CA PRO A 84 8.71 -1.18 -18.20
C PRO A 84 8.32 -1.37 -16.72
N ARG A 85 7.46 -0.50 -16.18
CA ARG A 85 6.97 -0.61 -14.79
C ARG A 85 5.60 -1.28 -14.74
N SER A 86 5.48 -2.29 -13.87
CA SER A 86 4.21 -2.94 -13.58
C SER A 86 3.32 -2.04 -12.72
N GLU A 87 2.01 -2.26 -12.79
CA GLU A 87 1.05 -1.53 -11.95
C GLU A 87 1.37 -1.70 -10.45
N THR A 88 1.78 -2.90 -10.05
CA THR A 88 2.22 -3.20 -8.68
C THR A 88 3.47 -2.41 -8.30
N ALA A 89 4.48 -2.34 -9.18
CA ALA A 89 5.69 -1.58 -8.93
C ALA A 89 5.38 -0.08 -8.74
N ILE A 90 4.50 0.45 -9.59
CA ILE A 90 4.00 1.83 -9.50
C ILE A 90 3.29 2.06 -8.16
N VAL A 91 2.37 1.19 -7.76
CA VAL A 91 1.65 1.32 -6.47
C VAL A 91 2.63 1.30 -5.29
N VAL A 92 3.59 0.37 -5.30
CA VAL A 92 4.60 0.25 -4.23
C VAL A 92 5.48 1.49 -4.18
N LYS A 93 6.00 1.95 -5.32
CA LYS A 93 6.86 3.13 -5.38
C LYS A 93 6.10 4.38 -4.98
N ARG A 94 4.89 4.56 -5.50
CA ARG A 94 3.96 5.64 -5.15
C ARG A 94 3.73 5.70 -3.64
N LYS A 95 3.48 4.55 -2.99
CA LYS A 95 3.35 4.46 -1.52
C LYS A 95 4.63 4.85 -0.77
N ARG A 96 5.80 4.44 -1.27
CA ARG A 96 7.11 4.76 -0.66
C ARG A 96 7.48 6.23 -0.79
N LEU A 97 7.09 6.85 -1.90
CA LEU A 97 7.25 8.29 -2.13
C LEU A 97 6.19 9.14 -1.40
N GLY A 98 5.20 8.52 -0.75
CA GLY A 98 4.13 9.23 -0.06
C GLY A 98 3.08 9.85 -0.98
N LEU A 99 3.14 9.61 -2.29
CA LEU A 99 2.26 10.14 -3.32
C LEU A 99 0.88 9.47 -3.27
N ARG A 100 0.01 9.84 -2.34
CA ARG A 100 -1.30 9.17 -2.19
C ARG A 100 -2.38 9.96 -2.91
N LEU A 101 -3.13 9.28 -3.78
CA LEU A 101 -4.53 9.62 -4.02
C LEU A 101 -5.26 9.31 -2.72
N THR A 102 -5.84 10.33 -2.10
CA THR A 102 -6.69 10.25 -0.92
C THR A 102 -8.06 9.63 -1.22
N GLY A 103 -8.10 8.56 -2.04
CA GLY A 103 -9.32 7.86 -2.46
C GLY A 103 -9.76 6.72 -1.54
N THR A 104 -9.39 6.75 -0.27
CA THR A 104 -10.12 5.97 0.74
C THR A 104 -10.97 6.97 1.50
N ASP A 105 -12.30 6.81 1.48
CA ASP A 105 -13.25 7.66 2.22
C ASP A 105 -13.09 7.58 3.74
N ILE A 106 -12.07 6.84 4.21
CA ILE A 106 -11.74 6.65 5.61
C ILE A 106 -10.26 6.97 5.81
N TYR A 107 -10.02 7.93 6.68
CA TYR A 107 -8.72 8.36 7.13
C TYR A 107 -8.43 7.83 8.53
N SER A 108 -7.15 7.66 8.84
CA SER A 108 -6.71 7.53 10.23
C SER A 108 -6.38 8.91 10.81
N ALA A 109 -6.35 9.05 12.14
CA ALA A 109 -5.92 10.31 12.78
C ALA A 109 -4.54 10.77 12.28
N ARG A 110 -3.60 9.83 12.09
CA ARG A 110 -2.27 10.13 11.51
C ARG A 110 -2.33 10.49 10.01
N GLY A 111 -3.32 9.96 9.29
CA GLY A 111 -3.60 10.34 7.91
C GLY A 111 -4.06 11.79 7.80
N ILE A 112 -5.09 12.15 8.57
CA ILE A 112 -5.59 13.53 8.67
C ILE A 112 -4.48 14.47 9.14
N ALA A 113 -3.69 14.10 10.15
CA ALA A 113 -2.61 14.94 10.66
C ALA A 113 -1.60 15.32 9.57
N ARG A 114 -1.21 14.35 8.73
CA ARG A 114 -0.29 14.58 7.61
C ARG A 114 -0.90 15.51 6.57
N ILE A 115 -2.15 15.27 6.20
CA ILE A 115 -2.88 16.07 5.20
C ILE A 115 -3.06 17.52 5.68
N MET A 116 -3.37 17.69 6.97
CA MET A 116 -3.60 19.00 7.60
C MET A 116 -2.30 19.72 7.98
N GLY A 117 -1.14 19.06 7.85
CA GLY A 117 0.15 19.61 8.27
C GLY A 117 0.26 19.88 9.77
N VAL A 118 -0.39 19.06 10.61
CA VAL A 118 -0.36 19.16 12.08
C VAL A 118 0.17 17.89 12.75
N GLU A 119 0.45 17.95 14.05
CA GLU A 119 0.83 16.76 14.82
C GLU A 119 -0.38 15.82 15.00
N CYS A 120 -0.11 14.51 15.06
CA CYS A 120 -1.15 13.51 15.35
C CYS A 120 -1.86 13.77 16.68
N LYS A 121 -1.17 14.35 17.67
CA LYS A 121 -1.74 14.72 18.98
C LYS A 121 -2.83 15.80 18.84
N THR A 122 -2.63 16.77 17.96
CA THR A 122 -3.62 17.80 17.65
C THR A 122 -4.90 17.17 17.11
N VAL A 123 -4.79 16.20 16.20
CA VAL A 123 -5.95 15.49 15.65
C VAL A 123 -6.65 14.66 16.71
N THR A 124 -5.92 13.94 17.56
CA THR A 124 -6.54 13.20 18.66
C THR A 124 -7.21 14.12 19.68
N HIS A 125 -6.68 15.33 19.88
CA HIS A 125 -7.29 16.35 20.72
C HIS A 125 -8.61 16.87 20.12
N TRP A 126 -8.66 17.11 18.80
CA TRP A 126 -9.92 17.47 18.11
C TRP A 126 -10.97 16.38 18.24
N ILE A 127 -10.58 15.11 18.11
CA ILE A 127 -11.48 13.96 18.30
C ILE A 127 -11.97 13.91 19.75
N ALA A 128 -11.08 14.04 20.72
CA ALA A 128 -11.43 13.99 22.14
C ALA A 128 -12.38 15.13 22.56
N ARG A 129 -12.29 16.29 21.91
CA ARG A 129 -13.18 17.43 22.13
C ARG A 129 -14.48 17.37 21.31
N GLY A 130 -14.67 16.32 20.51
CA GLY A 130 -15.85 16.17 19.66
C GLY A 130 -15.88 17.12 18.45
N LEU A 131 -14.78 17.82 18.15
CA LEU A 131 -14.69 18.71 16.98
C LEU A 131 -14.59 17.91 15.68
N LEU A 132 -13.83 16.81 15.71
CA LEU A 132 -13.64 15.93 14.57
C LEU A 132 -14.29 14.56 14.86
N HIS A 133 -15.35 14.23 14.12
CA HIS A 133 -16.00 12.95 14.26
C HIS A 133 -15.11 11.79 13.77
N ALA A 134 -14.95 10.78 14.61
CA ALA A 134 -14.20 9.57 14.31
C ALA A 134 -14.82 8.36 14.99
N THR A 135 -14.87 7.23 14.28
CA THR A 135 -15.23 5.93 14.86
C THR A 135 -13.98 5.14 15.23
N ARG A 136 -14.12 4.17 16.13
CA ARG A 136 -13.05 3.23 16.48
C ARG A 136 -13.12 2.03 15.54
N ARG A 137 -11.98 1.62 14.98
CA ARG A 137 -11.92 0.57 13.94
C ARG A 137 -12.18 -0.84 14.48
N GLY A 138 -12.18 -1.04 15.79
CA GLY A 138 -12.30 -2.36 16.40
C GLY A 138 -11.05 -3.22 16.19
N THR A 139 -9.88 -2.59 15.99
CA THR A 139 -8.64 -3.35 15.99
C THR A 139 -8.36 -3.80 17.42
N ARG A 140 -8.17 -5.12 17.63
CA ARG A 140 -7.84 -5.71 18.95
C ARG A 140 -6.42 -5.35 19.43
N ARG A 141 -5.96 -4.13 19.13
CA ARG A 141 -4.63 -3.63 19.49
C ARG A 141 -4.67 -3.18 20.93
N THR A 142 -3.67 -3.59 21.69
CA THR A 142 -3.48 -3.16 23.08
C THR A 142 -2.96 -1.72 23.11
N GLU A 143 -3.05 -1.04 24.27
CA GLU A 143 -2.51 0.31 24.45
C GLU A 143 -1.01 0.39 24.13
N LEU A 144 -0.26 -0.65 24.47
CA LEU A 144 1.16 -0.81 24.12
C LEU A 144 1.43 -0.85 22.61
N GLN A 145 0.41 -1.16 21.79
CA GLN A 145 0.47 -1.17 20.33
C GLN A 145 -0.06 0.14 19.69
N GLY A 146 -0.27 1.18 20.51
CA GLY A 146 -0.80 2.46 20.07
C GLY A 146 -2.33 2.55 20.07
N GLY A 147 -3.01 1.60 20.72
CA GLY A 147 -4.46 1.56 20.86
C GLY A 147 -5.23 1.33 19.56
N ASP A 148 -6.56 1.39 19.66
CA ASP A 148 -7.43 1.19 18.50
C ASP A 148 -7.40 2.41 17.55
N MET A 149 -7.33 2.10 16.26
CA MET A 149 -7.20 3.09 15.21
C MET A 149 -8.50 3.89 15.04
N HIS A 150 -8.39 5.22 15.03
CA HIS A 150 -9.50 6.09 14.62
C HIS A 150 -9.75 5.96 13.12
N GLN A 151 -11.02 5.90 12.75
CA GLN A 151 -11.54 5.99 11.39
C GLN A 151 -12.31 7.30 11.26
N ILE A 152 -11.85 8.16 10.39
CA ILE A 152 -12.41 9.49 10.13
C ILE A 152 -12.92 9.46 8.71
N THR A 153 -14.22 9.62 8.50
CA THR A 153 -14.78 9.58 7.16
C THR A 153 -14.45 10.85 6.38
N HIS A 154 -14.53 10.78 5.05
CA HIS A 154 -14.42 11.94 4.17
C HIS A 154 -15.46 13.01 4.52
N ARG A 155 -16.69 12.59 4.79
CA ARG A 155 -17.76 13.44 5.30
C ARG A 155 -17.38 14.11 6.63
N ALA A 156 -16.91 13.37 7.62
CA ALA A 156 -16.50 13.92 8.91
C ALA A 156 -15.34 14.92 8.78
N ALA A 157 -14.38 14.65 7.89
CA ALA A 157 -13.29 15.58 7.60
C ALA A 157 -13.80 16.87 6.94
N ARG A 158 -14.79 16.79 6.04
CA ARG A 158 -15.42 17.95 5.42
C ARG A 158 -16.21 18.78 6.43
N GLU A 159 -17.05 18.15 7.23
CA GLU A 159 -17.83 18.80 8.30
C GLU A 159 -16.89 19.51 9.27
N PHE A 160 -15.81 18.84 9.69
CA PHE A 160 -14.79 19.45 10.53
C PHE A 160 -14.20 20.71 9.90
N ILE A 161 -13.75 20.67 8.64
CA ILE A 161 -13.17 21.86 7.99
C ILE A 161 -14.20 22.98 7.90
N ARG A 162 -15.42 22.67 7.46
CA ARG A 162 -16.50 23.65 7.31
C ARG A 162 -16.79 24.36 8.65
N ASP A 163 -16.87 23.60 9.73
CA ASP A 163 -17.34 24.11 11.02
C ASP A 163 -16.18 24.71 11.86
N ASN A 164 -14.94 24.43 11.49
CA ASN A 164 -13.74 24.78 12.27
C ASN A 164 -12.67 25.54 11.46
N VAL A 165 -13.04 26.24 10.38
CA VAL A 165 -12.08 26.99 9.52
C VAL A 165 -11.14 27.88 10.33
N ALA A 166 -11.63 28.54 11.37
CA ALA A 166 -10.86 29.48 12.19
C ALA A 166 -9.69 28.86 12.97
N ILE A 167 -9.76 27.55 13.28
CA ILE A 167 -8.72 26.86 14.06
C ILE A 167 -7.76 26.04 13.19
N ILE A 168 -8.01 25.99 11.87
CA ILE A 168 -7.24 25.18 10.92
C ILE A 168 -6.34 26.10 10.08
N ASP A 169 -5.06 25.75 9.94
CA ASP A 169 -4.14 26.49 9.05
C ASP A 169 -4.25 25.98 7.61
N LEU A 170 -5.14 26.59 6.82
CA LEU A 170 -5.37 26.24 5.40
C LEU A 170 -4.09 26.28 4.55
N ARG A 171 -3.06 27.04 4.95
CA ARG A 171 -1.79 27.14 4.20
C ARG A 171 -0.98 25.85 4.26
N LYS A 172 -1.17 25.04 5.32
CA LYS A 172 -0.47 23.78 5.55
C LYS A 172 -1.20 22.57 5.00
N ILE A 173 -2.48 22.73 4.67
CA ILE A 173 -3.29 21.65 4.12
C ILE A 173 -2.82 21.30 2.70
N ASP A 174 -2.82 20.01 2.37
CA ASP A 174 -2.71 19.55 0.99
C ASP A 174 -3.84 20.15 0.14
N LYS A 175 -3.50 21.08 -0.75
CA LYS A 175 -4.46 21.86 -1.53
C LYS A 175 -5.26 20.99 -2.50
N PHE A 176 -4.66 19.92 -3.04
CA PHE A 176 -5.37 19.02 -3.95
C PHE A 176 -6.38 18.19 -3.17
N TRP A 177 -6.00 17.73 -1.97
CA TRP A 177 -6.94 17.07 -1.08
C TRP A 177 -8.06 18.00 -0.65
N LEU A 178 -7.78 19.26 -0.31
CA LEU A 178 -8.82 20.20 0.08
C LEU A 178 -9.82 20.45 -1.06
N VAL A 179 -9.32 20.63 -2.28
CA VAL A 179 -10.19 20.79 -3.46
C VAL A 179 -11.03 19.54 -3.71
N ASP A 180 -10.43 18.34 -3.65
CA ASP A 180 -11.17 17.08 -3.78
C ASP A 180 -12.21 16.91 -2.66
N LEU A 181 -11.80 17.20 -1.42
CA LEU A 181 -12.68 17.15 -0.25
C LEU A 181 -13.88 18.07 -0.40
N LEU A 182 -13.71 19.28 -0.95
CA LEU A 182 -14.80 20.24 -1.11
C LEU A 182 -15.63 19.98 -2.37
N ALA A 183 -15.00 19.63 -3.48
CA ALA A 183 -15.65 19.45 -4.78
C ALA A 183 -16.39 18.11 -4.92
N ASN A 184 -15.97 17.08 -4.19
CA ASN A 184 -16.49 15.73 -4.37
C ASN A 184 -17.73 15.50 -3.51
N THR A 185 -18.90 16.03 -3.90
CA THR A 185 -20.23 15.76 -3.30
C THR A 185 -20.77 14.39 -3.68
N LYS A 186 -19.95 13.33 -3.67
CA LYS A 186 -20.50 11.99 -3.74
C LYS A 186 -21.28 11.74 -2.45
N GLU A 187 -22.60 11.88 -2.56
CA GLU A 187 -23.58 11.40 -1.61
C GLU A 187 -23.29 9.93 -1.30
N ASP A 188 -23.27 9.64 -0.01
CA ASP A 188 -23.14 8.31 0.56
C ASP A 188 -24.20 7.38 -0.10
N LEU A 189 -23.76 6.45 -0.96
CA LEU A 189 -24.50 5.23 -1.33
C LEU A 189 -23.76 4.01 -0.78
#